data_AF-A0A1I0FJT8-F1
#
_entry.id   AF-A0A1I0FJT8-F1
#
_cell.length_a   1.000
_cell.length_b   1.000
_cell.length_c   1.000
_cell.angle_alpha   90.00
_cell.angle_beta   90.00
_cell.angle_gamma   90.00
#
_symmetry.space_group_name_H-M   'P 1'
#
loop_
_entity.id
_entity.type
_entity.pdbx_description
1 polymer ?
#
loop_
_entity_poly.entity_id
_entity_poly.type
_entity_poly.pdbx_seq_one_letter_code
_entity_poly.pdbx_strand_id
1 'polypeptide(L)'
;MAELKKGFEKLAFEEVKTYLNSGNVIFSNDEDDTKKFTNQIEVMIKEQFELDISVFVIPSKALEDILQNAPDQWGNDNKEIYDNLIFIISSAKFSDVYNEIGEPKKRIRKDREL
;
A
#
# COMPACT_ATOMS: atom_id res chain seq x y z
N MET A 1 8.31 -7.65 -13.44
CA MET A 1 7.67 -8.37 -12.31
C MET A 1 8.37 -9.66 -11.92
N ALA A 2 8.77 -10.54 -12.85
CA ALA A 2 9.51 -11.75 -12.49
C ALA A 2 10.82 -11.46 -11.73
N GLU A 3 11.55 -10.41 -12.09
CA GLU A 3 12.77 -9.99 -11.39
C GLU A 3 12.50 -9.38 -10.01
N LEU A 4 11.41 -8.61 -9.88
CA LEU A 4 10.97 -8.07 -8.60
C LEU A 4 10.64 -9.21 -7.63
N LYS A 5 9.86 -10.20 -8.10
CA LYS A 5 9.58 -11.42 -7.33
C LYS A 5 10.85 -12.12 -6.86
N LYS A 6 11.83 -12.33 -7.76
CA LYS A 6 13.13 -12.92 -7.40
C LYS A 6 13.88 -12.10 -6.34
N GLY A 7 13.77 -10.77 -6.37
CA GLY A 7 14.34 -9.89 -5.35
C GLY A 7 13.75 -10.17 -3.97
N PHE A 8 12.43 -10.28 -3.87
CA PHE A 8 11.73 -10.62 -2.63
C PHE A 8 12.08 -12.04 -2.14
N GLU A 9 12.14 -13.03 -3.04
CA GLU A 9 12.53 -14.40 -2.67
C GLU A 9 13.97 -14.47 -2.13
N LYS A 10 14.89 -13.65 -2.65
CA LYS A 10 16.28 -13.53 -2.13
C LYS A 10 16.35 -12.90 -0.74
N LEU A 11 15.37 -12.08 -0.37
CA LEU A 11 15.23 -11.53 0.99
C LEU A 11 14.63 -12.57 1.97
N ALA A 12 14.44 -13.81 1.53
CA ALA A 12 13.82 -14.91 2.27
C ALA A 12 12.34 -14.69 2.61
N PHE A 13 11.64 -13.83 1.84
CA PHE A 13 10.19 -13.74 1.92
C PHE A 13 9.53 -14.94 1.22
N GLU A 14 8.43 -15.41 1.81
CA GLU A 14 7.71 -16.58 1.35
C GLU A 14 6.45 -16.22 0.55
N GLU A 15 5.92 -17.20 -0.19
CA GLU A 15 4.67 -17.10 -0.95
C GLU A 15 4.54 -15.86 -1.85
N VAL A 16 5.67 -15.36 -2.37
CA VAL A 16 5.73 -14.09 -3.11
C VAL A 16 4.86 -14.13 -4.37
N LYS A 17 3.91 -13.20 -4.43
CA LYS A 17 2.99 -12.96 -5.56
C LYS A 17 3.07 -11.49 -5.94
N THR A 18 3.21 -11.21 -7.23
CA THR A 18 3.08 -9.85 -7.76
C THR A 18 1.69 -9.69 -8.36
N TYR A 19 0.99 -8.60 -8.07
CA TYR A 19 -0.31 -8.32 -8.66
C TYR A 19 -0.18 -7.23 -9.71
N LEU A 20 -0.46 -7.61 -10.97
CA LEU A 20 -0.30 -6.74 -12.15
C LEU A 20 1.12 -6.17 -12.29
N ASN A 21 1.35 -5.35 -13.33
CA ASN A 21 2.60 -4.59 -13.49
C ASN A 21 2.53 -3.23 -12.76
N SER A 22 1.79 -3.15 -11.66
CA SER A 22 1.52 -1.91 -10.92
C SER A 22 2.41 -1.72 -9.69
N GLY A 23 3.40 -2.59 -9.47
CA GLY A 23 4.31 -2.50 -8.33
C GLY A 23 3.78 -3.08 -7.01
N ASN A 24 2.66 -3.82 -7.05
CA ASN A 24 2.09 -4.46 -5.86
C ASN A 24 2.68 -5.86 -5.65
N VAL A 25 3.13 -6.14 -4.44
CA VAL A 25 3.70 -7.44 -4.05
C VAL A 25 3.05 -7.90 -2.75
N ILE A 26 2.65 -9.17 -2.72
CA ILE A 26 2.13 -9.88 -1.56
C ILE A 26 3.16 -10.94 -1.20
N PHE A 27 3.51 -11.03 0.08
CA PHE A 27 4.47 -11.99 0.61
C PHE A 27 4.10 -12.36 2.05
N SER A 28 4.63 -13.50 2.50
CA SER A 28 4.48 -14.01 3.86
C SER A 28 5.83 -13.93 4.58
N ASN A 29 5.80 -13.65 5.88
CA ASN A 29 6.97 -13.72 6.77
C ASN A 29 6.50 -14.02 8.20
N ASP A 30 7.35 -14.69 9.00
CA ASP A 30 7.05 -15.04 10.40
C ASP A 30 7.14 -13.83 11.34
N GLU A 31 7.93 -12.83 10.96
CA GLU A 31 8.05 -11.56 11.67
C GLU A 31 6.98 -10.55 11.19
N ASP A 32 6.60 -9.62 12.07
CA ASP A 32 5.67 -8.51 11.76
C ASP A 32 6.36 -7.13 11.92
N ASP A 33 7.61 -7.03 11.45
CA ASP A 33 8.37 -5.78 11.48
C ASP A 33 8.31 -5.07 10.12
N THR A 34 7.20 -4.37 9.89
CA THR A 34 6.95 -3.63 8.65
C THR A 34 8.04 -2.60 8.34
N LYS A 35 8.66 -1.97 9.34
CA LYS A 35 9.74 -1.00 9.14
C LYS A 35 11.01 -1.68 8.63
N LYS A 36 11.35 -2.83 9.23
CA LYS A 36 12.47 -3.66 8.75
C LYS A 36 12.23 -4.08 7.31
N PHE A 37 11.03 -4.56 6.97
CA PHE A 37 10.70 -4.98 5.61
C PHE A 37 10.76 -3.82 4.61
N THR A 38 10.19 -2.66 4.95
CA THR A 38 10.30 -1.45 4.12
C THR A 38 11.76 -1.15 3.80
N ASN A 39 12.63 -1.07 4.82
CA ASN A 39 14.05 -0.76 4.61
C ASN A 39 14.75 -1.81 3.73
N GLN A 40 14.50 -3.11 3.98
CA GLN A 40 15.10 -4.19 3.18
C GLN A 40 14.65 -4.14 1.72
N ILE A 41 13.37 -3.87 1.48
CA ILE A 41 12.80 -3.79 0.14
C ILE A 41 13.32 -2.55 -0.59
N GLU A 42 13.37 -1.38 0.06
CA GLU A 42 13.93 -0.15 -0.52
C GLU A 42 15.39 -0.32 -0.93
N VAL A 43 16.22 -0.92 -0.05
CA VAL A 43 17.63 -1.22 -0.37
C VAL A 43 17.72 -2.18 -1.55
N MET A 44 16.95 -3.28 -1.54
CA MET A 44 16.92 -4.24 -2.64
C MET A 44 16.51 -3.59 -3.96
N ILE A 45 15.49 -2.72 -3.94
CA ILE A 45 15.03 -2.02 -5.14
C ILE A 45 16.11 -1.09 -5.67
N LYS A 46 16.78 -0.35 -4.78
CA LYS A 46 17.86 0.56 -5.15
C LYS A 46 19.06 -0.17 -5.74
N GLU A 47 19.49 -1.27 -5.14
CA GLU A 47 20.65 -2.04 -5.59
C GLU A 47 20.37 -2.82 -6.88
N GLN A 48 19.17 -3.40 -7.03
CA GLN A 48 18.85 -4.27 -8.16
C GLN A 48 18.33 -3.50 -9.38
N PHE A 49 17.61 -2.40 -9.17
CA PHE A 49 16.94 -1.65 -10.25
C PHE A 49 17.44 -0.20 -10.38
N GLU A 50 18.36 0.24 -9.53
CA GLU A 50 18.88 1.62 -9.52
C GLU A 50 17.79 2.68 -9.30
N LEU A 51 16.73 2.31 -8.59
CA LEU A 51 15.59 3.18 -8.28
C LEU A 51 15.59 3.58 -6.81
N ASP A 52 15.65 4.89 -6.56
CA ASP A 52 15.52 5.46 -5.21
C ASP A 52 14.06 5.86 -4.97
N ILE A 53 13.25 4.90 -4.51
CA ILE A 53 11.80 5.05 -4.32
C ILE A 53 11.38 4.58 -2.92
N SER A 54 10.33 5.21 -2.38
CA SER A 54 9.77 4.82 -1.09
C SER A 54 8.82 3.63 -1.22
N VAL A 55 8.81 2.76 -0.21
CA VAL A 55 7.98 1.54 -0.17
C VAL A 55 7.01 1.60 1.02
N PHE A 56 5.75 1.24 0.76
CA PHE A 56 4.74 1.09 1.80
C PHE A 56 4.45 -0.40 2.05
N VAL A 57 4.65 -0.84 3.29
CA VAL A 57 4.35 -2.21 3.74
C VAL A 57 3.25 -2.14 4.79
N ILE A 58 2.18 -2.90 4.57
CA ILE A 58 1.04 -3.01 5.50
C ILE A 58 0.71 -4.48 5.76
N PRO A 59 0.42 -4.88 7.01
CA PRO A 59 -0.06 -6.23 7.31
C PRO A 59 -1.41 -6.48 6.63
N SER A 60 -1.61 -7.67 6.09
CA SER A 60 -2.88 -8.05 5.43
C SER A 60 -4.10 -7.79 6.33
N LYS A 61 -3.96 -8.08 7.63
CA LYS A 61 -5.03 -7.88 8.62
C LYS A 61 -5.38 -6.41 8.83
N ALA A 62 -4.40 -5.51 8.80
CA ALA A 62 -4.64 -4.08 8.89
C ALA A 62 -5.37 -3.55 7.64
N LEU A 63 -5.04 -4.08 6.45
CA LEU A 63 -5.80 -3.77 5.23
C LEU A 63 -7.25 -4.28 5.32
N GLU A 64 -7.46 -5.48 5.83
CA GLU A 64 -8.80 -6.02 6.08
C GLU A 64 -9.59 -5.14 7.05
N ASP A 65 -8.98 -4.73 8.18
CA ASP A 65 -9.59 -3.85 9.16
C ASP A 65 -9.98 -2.48 8.53
N ILE A 66 -9.13 -1.91 7.66
CA ILE A 66 -9.46 -0.68 6.92
C ILE A 66 -10.70 -0.89 6.03
N LEU A 67 -10.76 -2.01 5.31
CA LEU A 67 -11.88 -2.31 4.41
C LEU A 67 -13.18 -2.59 5.17
N GLN A 68 -13.12 -3.20 6.35
CA GLN A 68 -14.29 -3.42 7.21
C GLN A 68 -14.85 -2.10 7.78
N ASN A 69 -14.01 -1.08 7.91
CA ASN A 69 -14.41 0.26 8.37
C ASN A 69 -14.66 1.23 7.19
N ALA A 70 -14.69 0.74 5.95
CA ALA A 70 -15.00 1.56 4.79
C ALA A 70 -16.45 2.09 4.86
N PRO A 71 -16.76 3.25 4.23
CA PRO A 71 -18.11 3.79 4.22
C PRO A 71 -19.13 2.80 3.67
N ASP A 72 -20.38 2.82 4.17
CA ASP A 72 -21.47 1.93 3.72
C ASP A 72 -21.72 1.93 2.21
N GLN A 73 -21.31 3.00 1.52
CA GLN A 73 -21.47 3.15 0.07
C GLN A 73 -20.32 2.51 -0.73
N TRP A 74 -19.25 2.06 -0.08
CA TRP A 74 -18.09 1.45 -0.72
C TRP A 74 -18.43 0.09 -1.32
N GLY A 75 -17.97 -0.16 -2.54
CA GLY A 75 -18.21 -1.43 -3.24
C GLY A 75 -19.66 -1.61 -3.68
N ASN A 76 -20.42 -0.52 -3.83
CA ASN A 76 -21.74 -0.60 -4.44
C ASN A 76 -21.62 -0.88 -5.95
N ASP A 77 -22.62 -1.51 -6.56
CA ASP A 77 -22.61 -1.83 -8.01
C ASP A 77 -22.83 -0.60 -8.91
N ASN A 78 -22.81 0.62 -8.35
CA ASN A 78 -23.01 1.84 -9.12
C ASN A 78 -21.72 2.26 -9.84
N LYS A 79 -21.71 2.02 -11.15
CA LYS A 79 -20.59 2.34 -12.05
C LYS A 79 -20.28 3.84 -12.20
N GLU A 80 -21.14 4.73 -11.69
CA GLU A 80 -20.88 6.17 -11.66
C GLU A 80 -19.98 6.60 -10.49
N ILE A 81 -19.76 5.70 -9.51
CA ILE A 81 -18.98 5.95 -8.31
C ILE A 81 -17.67 5.15 -8.40
N TYR A 82 -16.55 5.83 -8.14
CA TYR A 82 -15.24 5.20 -8.05
C TYR A 82 -14.78 5.20 -6.59
N ASP A 83 -14.64 4.01 -6.04
CA ASP A 83 -14.06 3.80 -4.72
C ASP A 83 -12.54 3.74 -4.85
N ASN A 84 -11.84 4.66 -4.18
CA ASN A 84 -10.38 4.75 -4.22
C ASN A 84 -9.82 4.70 -2.81
N LEU A 85 -8.89 3.77 -2.58
CA LEU A 85 -8.14 3.69 -1.33
C LEU A 85 -6.76 4.28 -1.56
N ILE A 86 -6.42 5.33 -0.81
CA ILE A 86 -5.17 6.07 -0.97
C ILE A 86 -4.31 5.78 0.26
N PHE A 87 -3.10 5.26 0.02
CA PHE A 87 -2.09 5.06 1.05
C PHE A 87 -1.11 6.23 1.03
N ILE A 88 -0.82 6.78 2.20
CA ILE A 88 0.16 7.86 2.36
C ILE A 88 1.47 7.24 2.84
N ILE A 89 2.51 7.37 2.03
CA ILE A 89 3.85 6.89 2.37
C ILE A 89 4.49 7.88 3.35
N SER A 90 5.29 7.41 4.30
CA SER A 90 5.83 8.20 5.43
C SER A 90 6.61 9.46 5.03
N SER A 91 7.06 9.55 3.78
CA SER A 91 7.72 10.73 3.21
C SER A 91 6.77 11.91 2.98
N ALA A 92 5.45 11.70 3.01
CA ALA A 92 4.44 12.74 2.84
C ALA A 92 3.61 12.93 4.12
N LYS A 93 3.27 14.19 4.44
CA LYS A 93 2.34 14.48 5.55
C LYS A 93 0.91 14.42 5.05
N PHE A 94 0.01 13.91 5.90
CA PHE A 94 -1.43 13.90 5.61
C PHE A 94 -1.96 15.29 5.21
N SER A 95 -1.53 16.35 5.91
CA SER A 95 -1.94 17.73 5.61
C SER A 95 -1.62 18.14 4.17
N ASP A 96 -0.45 17.74 3.69
CA ASP A 96 0.04 18.15 2.37
C ASP A 96 -0.76 17.41 1.30
N VAL A 97 -0.99 16.10 1.49
CA VAL A 97 -1.83 15.28 0.61
C VAL A 97 -3.28 15.76 0.61
N TYR A 98 -3.84 16.08 1.77
CA TYR A 98 -5.22 16.57 1.89
C TYR A 98 -5.43 17.89 1.17
N ASN A 99 -4.48 18.82 1.29
CA ASN A 99 -4.55 20.12 0.63
C ASN A 99 -4.48 20.01 -0.89
N GLU A 100 -3.69 19.05 -1.42
CA GLU A 100 -3.56 18.82 -2.87
C GLU A 100 -4.76 18.10 -3.48
N ILE A 101 -5.30 17.08 -2.79
CA ILE A 101 -6.47 16.32 -3.27
C ILE A 101 -7.75 17.17 -3.14
N GLY A 102 -7.77 18.11 -2.20
CA GLY A 102 -8.92 18.97 -1.91
C GLY A 102 -9.98 18.28 -1.04
N GLU A 103 -11.02 19.03 -0.68
CA GLU A 103 -12.10 18.46 0.13
C GLU A 103 -12.80 17.32 -0.61
N PRO A 104 -13.08 16.19 0.06
CA PRO A 104 -13.95 15.17 -0.50
C PRO A 104 -15.27 15.84 -0.92
N LYS A 105 -15.74 15.56 -2.14
CA LYS A 105 -17.10 15.95 -2.52
C LYS A 105 -18.04 15.48 -1.40
N LYS A 106 -18.93 16.37 -0.92
CA LYS A 106 -19.80 16.31 0.29
C LYS A 106 -20.48 14.98 0.70
N ARG A 107 -20.29 13.89 -0.05
CA ARG A 107 -20.84 12.55 0.22
C ARG A 107 -19.93 11.61 1.01
N ILE A 108 -18.67 11.96 1.29
CA ILE A 108 -17.77 11.06 2.04
C ILE A 108 -17.65 11.56 3.48
N ARG A 109 -18.19 10.76 4.40
CA ARG A 109 -18.15 10.96 5.85
C ARG A 109 -16.68 10.90 6.31
N LYS A 110 -16.25 11.87 7.11
CA LYS A 110 -14.93 11.90 7.75
C LYS A 110 -14.88 10.79 8.80
N ASP A 111 -14.13 9.72 8.55
CA ASP A 111 -13.77 8.77 9.60
C ASP A 111 -12.25 8.66 9.75
N ARG A 112 -11.85 9.00 10.99
CA ARG A 112 -10.58 9.07 11.74
C ARG A 112 -9.23 8.73 11.10
N GLU A 113 -8.24 9.54 11.49
CA GLU A 113 -6.80 9.30 11.37
C GLU A 113 -6.41 7.97 12.03
N LEU A 114 -5.73 7.10 11.27
CA LEU A 114 -4.92 5.97 11.73
C LEU A 114 -3.48 6.19 11.26
#